data_AF-A0A0D0BL83-F1
#
_entry.id   AF-A0A0D0BL83-F1
#
_cell.length_a   1.000
_cell.length_b   1.000
_cell.length_c   1.000
_cell.angle_alpha   90.00
_cell.angle_beta   90.00
_cell.angle_gamma   90.00
#
_symmetry.space_group_name_H-M   'P 1'
#
loop_
_entity.id
_entity.type
_entity.pdbx_description
1 polymer ?
#
loop_
_entity_poly.entity_id
_entity_poly.type
_entity_poly.pdbx_seq_one_letter_code
_entity_poly.pdbx_strand_id
1 'polypeptide(L)'
;MSIILETEAQERQGSSCKVCNEAEGVIQCKICIGFHGWCKPCTVKVHKHLPFHQLEIWTGACYKDISLGKLGFVWFLGHGRDLCPLSSHWEDMED
;
A
#
# COMPACT_ATOMS: atom_id res chain seq x y z
N MET A 1 -22.76 24.14 -1.44
CA MET A 1 -22.71 22.75 -1.93
C MET A 1 -21.45 22.14 -1.35
N SER A 2 -21.56 21.60 -0.15
CA SER A 2 -20.43 21.18 0.68
C SER A 2 -20.09 19.74 0.32
N ILE A 3 -19.13 19.57 -0.59
CA ILE A 3 -18.69 18.26 -1.05
C ILE A 3 -17.57 17.78 -0.11
N ILE A 4 -17.97 16.89 0.82
CA ILE A 4 -17.21 15.76 1.37
C ILE A 4 -15.92 16.11 2.17
N LEU A 5 -16.08 16.63 3.38
CA LEU A 5 -15.08 16.51 4.45
C LEU A 5 -15.14 15.15 5.18
N GLU A 6 -16.19 14.37 4.94
CA GLU A 6 -16.44 13.08 5.61
C GLU A 6 -15.43 11.99 5.23
N THR A 7 -14.62 12.20 4.19
CA THR A 7 -13.52 11.29 3.80
C THR A 7 -12.16 11.70 4.36
N GLU A 8 -12.04 12.90 4.93
CA GLU A 8 -10.76 13.43 5.43
C GLU A 8 -10.41 12.92 6.83
N ALA A 9 -11.41 12.49 7.59
CA ALA A 9 -11.21 11.84 8.87
C ALA A 9 -11.30 10.33 8.69
N GLN A 10 -10.19 9.67 8.36
CA GLN A 10 -10.08 8.24 8.62
C GLN A 10 -10.06 8.05 10.15
N GLU A 11 -11.23 8.05 10.81
CA GLU A 11 -11.42 7.95 12.26
C GLU A 11 -10.95 6.62 12.89
N ARG A 12 -10.23 5.76 12.18
CA ARG A 12 -9.77 4.49 12.74
C ARG A 12 -8.26 4.46 12.96
N GLN A 13 -7.81 5.34 13.85
CA GLN A 13 -6.59 5.07 14.63
C GLN A 13 -6.70 3.64 15.19
N GLY A 14 -5.69 2.78 14.96
CA GLY A 14 -5.67 1.45 15.55
C GLY A 14 -6.62 0.40 14.95
N SER A 15 -7.25 0.60 13.79
CA SER A 15 -8.00 -0.51 13.17
C SER A 15 -7.08 -1.63 12.69
N SER A 16 -7.54 -2.87 12.83
CA SER A 16 -6.86 -4.03 12.27
C SER A 16 -6.84 -3.96 10.73
N CYS A 17 -5.80 -4.54 10.14
CA CYS A 17 -5.67 -4.64 8.70
C CYS A 17 -6.90 -5.35 8.12
N LYS A 18 -7.54 -4.73 7.14
CA LYS A 18 -8.73 -5.27 6.47
C LYS A 18 -8.54 -6.68 5.88
N VAL A 19 -7.30 -7.04 5.54
CA VAL A 19 -6.99 -8.28 4.83
C VAL A 19 -6.61 -9.40 5.80
N CYS A 20 -5.59 -9.21 6.65
CA CYS A 20 -5.12 -10.27 7.54
C CYS A 20 -5.76 -10.23 8.93
N ASN A 21 -6.32 -9.09 9.36
CA ASN A 21 -6.84 -8.88 10.71
C ASN A 21 -5.85 -9.14 11.87
N GLU A 22 -4.55 -9.29 11.57
CA GLU A 22 -3.49 -9.66 12.53
C GLU A 22 -2.57 -8.50 12.92
N ALA A 23 -2.52 -7.46 12.10
CA ALA A 23 -1.64 -6.31 12.26
C ALA A 23 -2.41 -5.00 12.08
N GLU A 24 -1.86 -3.89 12.55
CA GLU A 24 -2.50 -2.58 12.42
C GLU A 24 -2.56 -2.11 10.95
N GLY A 25 -3.71 -1.55 10.58
CA GLY A 25 -4.02 -0.98 9.28
C GLY A 25 -3.45 0.43 9.08
N VAL A 26 -2.13 0.59 9.21
CA VAL A 26 -1.47 1.92 9.19
C VAL A 26 -1.34 2.57 7.82
N ILE A 27 -1.64 1.86 6.74
CA ILE A 27 -1.58 2.38 5.37
C ILE A 27 -2.99 2.58 4.83
N GLN A 28 -3.22 3.75 4.23
CA GLN A 28 -4.41 4.03 3.42
C GLN A 28 -4.03 4.32 1.97
N CYS A 29 -5.01 4.22 1.08
CA CYS A 29 -4.89 4.60 -0.32
C CYS A 29 -5.90 5.69 -0.63
N LYS A 30 -5.47 6.79 -1.25
CA LYS A 30 -6.34 7.93 -1.57
C LYS A 30 -7.24 7.69 -2.80
N ILE A 31 -6.95 6.63 -3.55
CA ILE A 31 -7.65 6.31 -4.81
C ILE A 31 -8.59 5.12 -4.66
N CYS A 32 -8.26 4.14 -3.80
CA CYS A 32 -9.12 3.00 -3.56
C CYS A 32 -10.45 3.44 -2.95
N ILE A 33 -11.56 2.95 -3.49
CA ILE A 33 -12.90 3.29 -3.01
C ILE A 33 -13.20 2.49 -1.75
N GLY A 34 -13.66 3.19 -0.71
CA GLY A 34 -14.10 2.61 0.56
C GLY A 34 -13.06 2.78 1.68
N PHE A 35 -13.49 2.50 2.91
CA PHE A 35 -12.69 2.75 4.11
C PHE A 35 -11.83 1.53 4.47
N HIS A 36 -10.54 1.57 4.15
CA HIS A 36 -9.63 0.44 4.33
C HIS A 36 -8.29 0.88 4.94
N GLY A 37 -7.95 0.30 6.10
CA GLY A 37 -6.60 0.31 6.64
C GLY A 37 -5.87 -1.00 6.32
N TRP A 38 -4.63 -0.92 5.83
CA TRP A 38 -3.80 -2.09 5.54
C TRP A 38 -2.48 -2.05 6.30
N CYS A 39 -2.02 -3.21 6.76
CA CYS A 39 -0.64 -3.37 7.18
C CYS A 39 0.28 -3.37 5.95
N LYS A 40 1.56 -3.03 6.14
CA LYS A 40 2.54 -2.89 5.04
C LYS A 40 2.54 -4.08 4.05
N PRO A 41 2.59 -5.35 4.49
CA PRO A 41 2.60 -6.49 3.56
C PRO A 41 1.30 -6.63 2.77
N CYS A 42 0.16 -6.41 3.42
CA CYS A 42 -1.14 -6.49 2.76
C CYS A 42 -1.34 -5.35 1.76
N THR A 43 -0.81 -4.16 2.03
CA THR A 43 -0.81 -3.05 1.07
C THR A 43 -0.15 -3.46 -0.24
N VAL A 44 1.05 -4.06 -0.18
CA VAL A 44 1.77 -4.52 -1.37
C VAL A 44 0.96 -5.57 -2.14
N LYS A 45 0.37 -6.54 -1.43
CA LYS A 45 -0.46 -7.59 -2.04
C LYS A 45 -1.70 -7.03 -2.74
N VAL A 46 -2.41 -6.10 -2.11
CA VAL A 46 -3.64 -5.50 -2.65
C VAL A 46 -3.35 -4.60 -3.86
N HIS A 47 -2.23 -3.87 -3.82
CA HIS A 47 -1.89 -2.90 -4.87
C HIS A 47 -0.90 -3.43 -5.92
N LYS A 48 -0.61 -4.73 -5.95
CA LYS A 48 0.33 -5.34 -6.92
C LYS A 48 0.00 -5.04 -8.38
N HIS A 49 -1.25 -4.73 -8.69
CA HIS A 49 -1.74 -4.42 -10.04
C HIS A 49 -2.15 -2.95 -10.21
N LEU A 50 -1.90 -2.14 -9.18
CA LEU A 50 -2.26 -0.73 -9.07
C LEU A 50 -1.04 0.10 -8.61
N PRO A 51 0.11 0.02 -9.31
CA PRO A 51 1.40 0.53 -8.81
C PRO A 51 1.45 2.05 -8.61
N PHE A 52 0.52 2.78 -9.26
CA PHE A 52 0.45 4.24 -9.23
C PHE A 52 -0.60 4.79 -8.26
N HIS A 53 -1.25 3.93 -7.48
CA HIS A 53 -2.14 4.41 -6.45
C HIS A 53 -1.36 5.20 -5.39
N GLN A 54 -1.86 6.39 -5.04
CA GLN A 54 -1.26 7.19 -3.97
C GLN A 54 -1.57 6.55 -2.62
N LEU A 55 -0.51 6.22 -1.88
CA LEU A 55 -0.60 5.64 -0.55
C LEU A 55 -0.10 6.63 0.49
N GLU A 56 -0.67 6.55 1.68
CA GLU A 56 -0.20 7.30 2.85
C GLU A 56 -0.03 6.36 4.04
N ILE A 57 0.99 6.62 4.85
CA ILE A 57 1.26 5.91 6.10
C ILE A 57 0.94 6.80 7.30
N TRP A 58 0.24 6.24 8.28
CA TRP A 58 0.05 6.88 9.58
C TRP A 58 1.36 6.91 10.35
N THR A 59 1.79 8.10 10.78
CA THR A 59 3.03 8.28 11.54
C THR A 59 2.84 8.33 13.06
N GLY A 60 1.60 8.15 13.54
CA GLY A 60 1.22 8.40 14.93
C GLY A 60 0.60 9.78 15.14
N ALA A 61 0.88 10.74 14.26
CA ALA A 61 0.34 12.11 14.34
C ALA A 61 -0.41 12.54 13.07
N CYS A 62 0.12 12.19 11.89
CA CYS A 62 -0.50 12.50 10.61
C CYS A 62 -0.18 11.44 9.56
N TYR A 63 -0.95 11.45 8.48
CA TYR A 63 -0.64 10.71 7.27
C TYR A 63 0.47 11.39 6.48
N LYS A 64 1.41 10.60 5.95
CA LYS A 64 2.46 11.06 5.02
C LYS A 64 2.50 10.17 3.80
N ASP A 65 2.84 10.75 2.66
CA ASP A 65 3.01 9.99 1.42
C ASP A 65 4.02 8.85 1.59
N ILE A 66 3.65 7.68 1.07
CA ILE A 66 4.52 6.52 0.94
C ILE A 66 4.31 5.90 -0.44
N SER A 67 5.38 5.37 -1.03
CA SER A 67 5.27 4.64 -2.29
C SER A 67 5.25 3.14 -2.03
N LEU A 68 4.68 2.37 -2.97
CA LEU A 68 4.81 0.92 -2.96
C LEU A 68 6.27 0.47 -2.96
N GLY A 69 7.14 1.16 -3.70
CA GLY A 69 8.59 0.87 -3.69
C GLY A 69 9.21 0.99 -2.30
N LYS A 70 8.86 2.02 -1.51
CA LYS A 70 9.30 2.15 -0.11
C LYS A 70 8.77 1.05 0.81
N LEU A 71 7.71 0.35 0.40
CA LEU A 71 7.16 -0.82 1.10
C LEU A 71 7.77 -2.16 0.61
N GLY A 72 8.76 -2.11 -0.28
CA GLY A 72 9.42 -3.31 -0.84
C GLY A 72 8.72 -3.88 -2.07
N PHE A 73 7.79 -3.16 -2.71
CA PHE A 73 7.20 -3.61 -3.96
C PHE A 73 8.20 -3.47 -5.11
N VAL A 74 8.41 -4.59 -5.81
CA VAL A 74 9.16 -4.65 -7.07
C VAL A 74 8.17 -4.77 -8.22
N TRP A 75 8.29 -3.87 -9.20
CA TRP A 75 7.43 -3.89 -10.37
C TRP A 75 8.09 -4.65 -11.53
N PHE A 76 7.68 -5.92 -11.71
CA PHE A 76 8.06 -6.70 -12.89
C PHE A 76 7.27 -6.24 -14.12
N LEU A 77 7.98 -5.84 -15.17
CA LEU A 77 7.38 -5.36 -16.42
C LEU A 77 6.94 -6.50 -17.36
N GLY A 78 7.42 -7.73 -17.13
CA GLY A 78 7.05 -8.93 -17.86
C GLY A 78 6.05 -9.83 -17.13
N HIS A 79 5.59 -10.89 -17.79
CA HIS A 79 4.80 -12.00 -17.19
C HIS A 79 3.63 -11.57 -16.29
N GLY A 80 2.88 -10.54 -16.68
CA GLY A 80 1.71 -10.11 -15.90
C GLY A 80 2.03 -9.48 -14.54
N ARG A 81 3.29 -9.06 -14.34
CA ARG A 81 3.89 -8.58 -13.08
C ARG A 81 4.38 -9.67 -12.14
N ASP A 82 4.47 -10.91 -12.61
CA ASP A 82 5.15 -11.97 -11.89
C ASP A 82 6.65 -11.95 -12.16
N LEU A 83 7.42 -12.52 -11.23
CA LEU A 83 8.84 -12.79 -11.41
C LEU A 83 9.05 -13.60 -12.69
N CYS A 84 10.07 -13.25 -13.46
CA CYS A 84 10.45 -14.07 -14.61
C CYS A 84 10.85 -15.46 -14.09
N PRO A 85 10.31 -16.56 -14.65
CA PRO A 85 10.64 -17.91 -14.18
C PRO A 85 12.13 -18.25 -14.28
N LEU A 86 12.87 -17.56 -15.15
CA LEU A 86 14.32 -17.72 -15.31
C LEU A 86 15.16 -16.72 -14.48
N SER A 87 14.55 -15.77 -13.77
CA SER A 87 15.30 -14.75 -13.02
C SER A 87 15.67 -15.22 -11.61
N SER A 88 16.02 -16.49 -11.40
CA SER A 88 16.40 -17.02 -10.07
C SER A 88 17.68 -16.41 -9.47
N HIS A 89 18.28 -15.39 -10.09
CA HIS A 89 19.52 -14.76 -9.63
C HIS A 89 19.47 -13.24 -9.82
N TRP A 90 18.75 -12.56 -8.95
CA TRP A 90 18.78 -11.12 -8.79
C TRP A 90 19.37 -10.86 -7.41
N GLU A 91 20.62 -11.27 -7.23
CA GLU A 91 21.46 -10.73 -6.16
C GLU A 91 21.74 -9.28 -6.50
N ASP A 92 21.58 -8.43 -5.48
CA ASP A 92 21.57 -6.99 -5.53
C ASP A 92 22.72 -6.42 -6.38
N MET A 93 22.37 -5.78 -7.51
CA MET A 93 23.27 -4.81 -8.13
C MET A 93 23.19 -3.52 -7.30
N GLU A 94 23.95 -3.48 -6.20
CA GLU A 94 24.39 -2.23 -5.59
C GLU A 94 25.52 -1.64 -6.46
N ASP A 95 25.27 -0.46 -7.03
CA ASP A 95 26.28 0.51 -7.49
C ASP A 95 25.99 1.87 -6.83
#